data_AF-Q5LBF3-F1
#
_entry.id   AF-Q5LBF3-F1
#
_cell.length_a   1.000
_cell.length_b   1.000
_cell.length_c   1.000
_cell.angle_alpha   90.00
_cell.angle_beta   90.00
_cell.angle_gamma   90.00
#
_symmetry.space_group_name_H-M   'P 1'
#
loop_
_entity.id
_entity.type
_entity.pdbx_description
1 polymer ?
#
loop_
_entity_poly.entity_id
_entity_poly.type
_entity_poly.pdbx_seq_one_letter_code
_entity_poly.pdbx_strand_id
1 'polypeptide(L)'
;MKKLKYMSMMGLAALLLTTWAACSDDTDASGGENPEEARAYTTVTIAVPNGVAETRASDPTADTDDTNMDIGLKDEYKVTKANLYLFPGGASSSFGTATLTEIISISQFTQTTTTTTDQKTIVWTSKKTALTPGDYRIYIVVNGTVNGVGDSDKGTLTEAAFLVKTTADATSVIAAVPSDGLVMASRSPNSNNSNTLPYIAQKITKDPEQTIAATVERVMGKITVTAGGTSVSSAATANKYTSFSTTVAQINNIKDITLKNYYVVNARKEGYYFRHVDKESTVTNPLTEANYGNSSVTLPYVTDPKTYNKTYTATPALANSYGDWYLQGSSAFGLSSFGTFSGTYTDMPGYSSGAVETKVAAYCYENTMLKDKQKNGYTTGIVFKAEIAPSKMMQKKVFGRWCGRNYYNWFDW
;
A
#
# COMPACT_ATOMS: atom_id res chain seq x y z
N MET A 1 26.03 35.66 -19.68
CA MET A 1 26.83 34.66 -18.93
C MET A 1 25.87 33.62 -18.33
N LYS A 2 25.99 32.36 -18.75
CA LYS A 2 25.26 31.20 -18.18
C LYS A 2 25.82 30.88 -16.79
N LYS A 3 24.98 30.67 -15.77
CA LYS A 3 25.28 29.86 -14.56
C LYS A 3 23.97 29.25 -14.04
N LEU A 4 23.66 28.04 -14.48
CA LEU A 4 23.93 26.73 -13.84
C LEU A 4 22.76 26.33 -12.93
N LYS A 5 21.83 25.55 -13.52
CA LYS A 5 20.80 24.81 -12.80
C LYS A 5 21.50 23.82 -11.86
N TYR A 6 21.19 23.88 -10.58
CA TYR A 6 21.55 22.81 -9.64
C TYR A 6 20.81 21.54 -10.07
N MET A 7 21.55 20.58 -10.60
CA MET A 7 21.12 19.18 -10.71
C MET A 7 21.02 18.65 -9.28
N SER A 8 19.80 18.32 -8.85
CA SER A 8 19.58 17.45 -7.69
C SER A 8 20.26 16.11 -7.98
N MET A 9 21.35 15.83 -7.27
CA MET A 9 22.01 14.53 -7.23
C MET A 9 21.10 13.58 -6.46
N MET A 10 20.21 12.86 -7.14
CA MET A 10 19.59 11.67 -6.56
C MET A 10 20.63 10.55 -6.54
N GLY A 11 21.10 10.24 -5.33
CA GLY A 11 22.02 9.16 -5.03
C GLY A 11 21.39 7.81 -5.34
N LEU A 12 21.68 7.32 -6.53
CA LEU A 12 21.39 5.98 -7.01
C LEU A 12 22.29 4.99 -6.27
N ALA A 13 21.69 4.12 -5.44
CA ALA A 13 22.33 2.86 -5.12
C ALA A 13 22.29 2.01 -6.39
N ALA A 14 23.39 2.02 -7.14
CA ALA A 14 23.68 0.89 -8.02
C ALA A 14 23.54 -0.36 -7.13
N LEU A 15 22.61 -1.26 -7.48
CA LEU A 15 22.67 -2.64 -7.01
C LEU A 15 24.04 -3.14 -7.46
N LEU A 16 25.06 -2.99 -6.61
CA LEU A 16 26.33 -3.66 -6.80
C LEU A 16 25.97 -5.14 -6.64
N LEU A 17 25.72 -5.77 -7.78
CA LEU A 17 25.81 -7.20 -7.98
C LEU A 17 27.22 -7.57 -7.56
N THR A 18 27.40 -7.76 -6.26
CA THR A 18 28.52 -8.54 -5.76
C THR A 18 28.20 -9.95 -6.25
N THR A 19 28.88 -10.36 -7.31
CA THR A 19 28.95 -11.77 -7.68
C THR A 19 29.66 -12.46 -6.53
N TRP A 20 28.90 -12.97 -5.56
CA TRP A 20 29.46 -13.93 -4.62
C TRP A 20 29.66 -15.20 -5.43
N ALA A 21 30.91 -15.51 -5.75
CA ALA A 21 31.29 -16.88 -6.04
C ALA A 21 31.02 -17.67 -4.75
N ALA A 22 29.80 -18.19 -4.61
CA ALA A 22 29.53 -19.21 -3.62
C ALA A 22 30.34 -20.43 -4.07
N CYS A 23 31.35 -20.81 -3.28
CA CYS A 23 32.11 -22.02 -3.49
C CYS A 23 31.15 -23.18 -3.74
N SER A 24 31.31 -23.82 -4.90
CA SER A 24 30.74 -25.13 -5.21
C SER A 24 31.23 -26.10 -4.14
N ASP A 25 30.31 -26.69 -3.38
CA ASP A 25 30.61 -27.99 -2.79
C ASP A 25 30.38 -29.00 -3.93
N ASP A 26 31.51 -29.33 -4.57
CA ASP A 26 31.63 -30.26 -5.66
C ASP A 26 31.48 -31.67 -5.07
N THR A 27 30.36 -32.32 -5.38
CA THR A 27 30.27 -33.77 -5.27
C THR A 27 29.78 -34.30 -6.61
N ASP A 28 30.74 -34.39 -7.53
CA ASP A 28 30.66 -35.12 -8.79
C ASP A 28 30.09 -36.53 -8.57
N ALA A 29 28.94 -36.80 -9.21
CA ALA A 29 28.46 -38.15 -9.48
C ALA A 29 28.22 -38.27 -10.98
N SER A 30 29.29 -38.68 -11.68
CA SER A 30 29.29 -39.10 -13.07
C SER A 30 28.15 -40.07 -13.43
N GLY A 31 27.50 -39.84 -14.58
CA GLY A 31 26.89 -40.91 -15.38
C GLY A 31 25.37 -40.84 -15.56
N GLY A 32 24.96 -40.26 -16.69
CA GLY A 32 23.59 -40.29 -17.24
C GLY A 32 22.92 -38.92 -17.16
N GLU A 33 22.36 -38.43 -18.27
CA GLU A 33 21.57 -37.19 -18.30
C GLU A 33 20.47 -37.27 -17.23
N ASN A 34 20.77 -36.73 -16.06
CA ASN A 34 19.83 -36.61 -14.97
C ASN A 34 18.84 -35.52 -15.40
N PRO A 35 17.52 -35.69 -15.28
CA PRO A 35 16.56 -34.62 -15.59
C PRO A 35 16.80 -33.31 -14.80
N GLU A 36 17.65 -33.33 -13.77
CA GLU A 36 18.21 -32.14 -13.11
C GLU A 36 19.18 -31.31 -13.99
N GLU A 37 19.81 -31.90 -15.02
CA GLU A 37 20.73 -31.22 -15.94
C GLU A 37 20.04 -30.21 -16.87
N ALA A 38 18.71 -30.24 -16.97
CA ALA A 38 17.94 -29.29 -17.79
C ALA A 38 17.53 -28.02 -17.03
N ARG A 39 17.84 -27.89 -15.73
CA ARG A 39 17.40 -26.77 -14.89
C ARG A 39 18.51 -25.76 -14.68
N ALA A 40 18.15 -24.48 -14.67
CA ALA A 40 19.00 -23.39 -14.24
C ALA A 40 18.80 -23.14 -12.74
N TYR A 41 19.89 -23.12 -11.98
CA TYR A 41 19.82 -22.72 -10.57
C TYR A 41 19.88 -21.20 -10.47
N THR A 42 18.94 -20.60 -9.74
CA THR A 42 18.87 -19.16 -9.53
C THR A 42 18.66 -18.80 -8.06
N THR A 43 19.11 -17.62 -7.68
CA THR A 43 18.72 -16.96 -6.43
C THR A 43 17.76 -15.82 -6.73
N VAL A 44 16.83 -15.53 -5.82
CA VAL A 44 15.93 -14.38 -5.93
C VAL A 44 16.31 -13.36 -4.87
N THR A 45 16.56 -12.12 -5.28
CA THR A 45 16.77 -10.99 -4.37
C THR A 45 15.58 -10.04 -4.42
N ILE A 46 15.02 -9.76 -3.24
CA ILE A 46 13.88 -8.87 -3.05
C ILE A 46 14.35 -7.62 -2.32
N ALA A 47 14.31 -6.48 -3.01
CA ALA A 47 14.55 -5.17 -2.42
C ALA A 47 13.22 -4.55 -1.97
N VAL A 48 13.09 -4.36 -0.66
CA VAL A 48 11.90 -3.79 -0.02
C VAL A 48 12.18 -2.35 0.43
N PRO A 49 11.40 -1.35 -0.02
CA PRO A 49 11.55 0.02 0.45
C PRO A 49 11.25 0.17 1.94
N ASN A 50 12.01 1.01 2.62
CA ASN A 50 11.95 1.25 4.07
C ASN A 50 12.08 2.76 4.41
N GLY A 51 11.64 3.62 3.50
CA GLY A 51 11.62 5.08 3.66
C GLY A 51 10.86 5.78 2.54
N VAL A 52 10.80 7.12 2.61
CA VAL A 52 10.10 8.05 1.69
C VAL A 52 10.56 8.04 0.23
N ALA A 53 11.71 7.43 -0.08
CA ALA A 53 12.30 7.48 -1.41
C ALA A 53 11.49 6.75 -2.51
N GLU A 54 10.54 5.89 -2.13
CA GLU A 54 9.79 5.04 -3.07
C GLU A 54 8.29 4.98 -2.74
N THR A 55 7.63 6.13 -2.64
CA THR A 55 6.17 6.15 -2.49
C THR A 55 5.47 5.74 -3.80
N ARG A 56 4.23 5.27 -3.69
CA ARG A 56 3.37 5.01 -4.85
C ARG A 56 2.83 6.28 -5.53
N ALA A 57 3.02 7.45 -4.93
CA ALA A 57 2.72 8.74 -5.54
C ALA A 57 3.95 9.27 -6.30
N SER A 58 3.73 9.91 -7.46
CA SER A 58 4.83 10.40 -8.32
C SER A 58 5.26 11.85 -8.06
N ASP A 59 4.60 12.57 -7.14
CA ASP A 59 5.01 13.89 -6.68
C ASP A 59 4.91 13.99 -5.14
N PRO A 60 6.00 13.70 -4.41
CA PRO A 60 6.04 13.88 -2.97
C PRO A 60 6.28 15.38 -2.65
N THR A 61 5.37 16.28 -3.02
CA THR A 61 5.42 17.67 -2.48
C THR A 61 5.28 17.72 -0.96
N ALA A 62 5.02 16.58 -0.31
CA ALA A 62 4.85 16.46 1.13
C ALA A 62 6.18 16.31 1.91
N ASP A 63 7.31 16.07 1.25
CA ASP A 63 8.58 15.82 1.95
C ASP A 63 9.75 16.59 1.35
N THR A 64 9.75 17.90 1.58
CA THR A 64 10.91 18.76 1.32
C THR A 64 11.85 18.86 2.53
N ASP A 65 11.58 18.10 3.61
CA ASP A 65 12.33 18.17 4.85
C ASP A 65 13.17 16.89 4.99
N ASP A 66 14.42 16.94 4.53
CA ASP A 66 15.44 15.87 4.55
C ASP A 66 15.78 15.36 5.97
N THR A 67 15.00 15.75 6.98
CA THR A 67 15.12 15.36 8.38
C THR A 67 14.08 14.33 8.81
N ASN A 68 13.00 14.10 8.05
CA ASN A 68 11.94 13.17 8.40
C ASN A 68 12.07 11.84 7.65
N MET A 69 12.89 10.93 8.17
CA MET A 69 12.92 9.56 7.67
C MET A 69 11.67 8.82 8.17
N ASP A 70 10.64 8.73 7.33
CA ASP A 70 9.46 7.90 7.57
C ASP A 70 9.85 6.41 7.45
N ILE A 71 10.55 5.88 8.45
CA ILE A 71 11.11 4.53 8.47
C ILE A 71 10.00 3.52 8.80
N GLY A 72 9.97 2.43 8.04
CA GLY A 72 9.05 1.33 8.28
C GLY A 72 9.33 0.61 9.61
N LEU A 73 8.27 0.06 10.22
CA LEU A 73 8.40 -0.85 11.36
C LEU A 73 9.06 -2.16 10.90
N LYS A 74 9.76 -2.85 11.81
CA LYS A 74 10.51 -4.09 11.52
C LYS A 74 9.70 -5.13 10.74
N ASP A 75 8.45 -5.34 11.12
CA ASP A 75 7.60 -6.34 10.50
C ASP A 75 7.07 -5.90 9.11
N GLU A 76 7.06 -4.59 8.82
CA GLU A 76 6.53 -4.06 7.55
C GLU A 76 7.39 -4.45 6.34
N TYR A 77 8.68 -4.74 6.51
CA TYR A 77 9.59 -5.15 5.42
C TYR A 77 9.93 -6.63 5.41
N LYS A 78 9.29 -7.44 6.27
CA LYS A 78 9.56 -8.87 6.38
C LYS A 78 9.18 -9.61 5.09
N VAL A 79 10.07 -10.47 4.59
CA VAL A 79 9.81 -11.38 3.47
C VAL A 79 9.79 -12.80 4.02
N THR A 80 8.62 -13.44 4.04
CA THR A 80 8.45 -14.82 4.51
C THR A 80 8.27 -15.80 3.36
N LYS A 81 7.60 -15.36 2.29
CA LYS A 81 7.38 -16.15 1.08
C LYS A 81 7.34 -15.26 -0.16
N ALA A 82 7.72 -15.80 -1.31
CA ALA A 82 7.54 -15.18 -2.61
C ALA A 82 7.01 -16.22 -3.61
N ASN A 83 5.95 -15.85 -4.33
CA ASN A 83 5.40 -16.63 -5.43
C ASN A 83 5.77 -15.95 -6.74
N LEU A 84 6.50 -16.65 -7.59
CA LEU A 84 6.88 -16.21 -8.92
C LEU A 84 5.96 -16.88 -9.94
N TYR A 85 5.38 -16.09 -10.84
CA TYR A 85 4.55 -16.53 -11.94
C TYR A 85 5.27 -16.19 -13.24
N LEU A 86 5.68 -17.21 -13.99
CA LEU A 86 6.54 -17.08 -15.16
C LEU A 86 5.69 -17.22 -16.43
N PHE A 87 5.73 -16.19 -17.26
CA PHE A 87 5.17 -16.19 -18.61
C PHE A 87 6.31 -16.12 -19.62
N PRO A 88 6.22 -16.81 -20.78
CA PRO A 88 7.18 -16.66 -21.86
C PRO A 88 7.41 -15.19 -22.21
N GLY A 89 8.68 -14.79 -22.23
CA GLY A 89 9.17 -13.47 -22.63
C GLY A 89 9.82 -13.49 -24.02
N GLY A 90 10.59 -12.44 -24.32
CA GLY A 90 11.35 -12.33 -25.58
C GLY A 90 10.60 -11.64 -26.73
N ALA A 91 11.31 -11.35 -27.82
CA ALA A 91 10.83 -10.51 -28.93
C ALA A 91 9.60 -11.08 -29.67
N SER A 92 9.38 -12.40 -29.61
CA SER A 92 8.23 -13.07 -30.23
C SER A 92 7.02 -13.20 -29.30
N SER A 93 7.15 -12.86 -28.01
CA SER A 93 6.07 -12.98 -27.03
C SER A 93 5.36 -11.65 -26.80
N SER A 94 4.10 -11.55 -27.23
CA SER A 94 3.27 -10.37 -26.97
C SER A 94 2.71 -10.37 -25.55
N PHE A 95 2.82 -9.22 -24.87
CA PHE A 95 2.25 -8.99 -23.55
C PHE A 95 0.76 -9.35 -23.50
N GLY A 96 0.35 -10.04 -22.45
CA GLY A 96 -1.05 -10.40 -22.19
C GLY A 96 -1.51 -11.70 -22.86
N THR A 97 -0.82 -12.17 -23.91
CA THR A 97 -1.25 -13.34 -24.72
C THR A 97 -0.59 -14.65 -24.32
N ALA A 98 0.63 -14.57 -23.78
CA ALA A 98 1.38 -15.76 -23.37
C ALA A 98 0.66 -16.47 -22.22
N THR A 99 0.72 -17.80 -22.21
CA THR A 99 0.15 -18.61 -21.12
C THR A 99 1.17 -18.87 -20.03
N LEU A 100 0.71 -18.96 -18.80
CA LEU A 100 1.53 -19.26 -17.62
C LEU A 100 2.32 -20.57 -17.85
N THR A 101 3.64 -20.54 -17.68
CA THR A 101 4.47 -21.75 -17.88
C THR A 101 4.88 -22.37 -16.57
N GLU A 102 5.21 -21.55 -15.57
CA GLU A 102 5.77 -22.05 -14.32
C GLU A 102 5.33 -21.18 -13.13
N ILE A 103 5.13 -21.82 -11.98
CA ILE A 103 4.85 -21.18 -10.70
C ILE A 103 5.90 -21.68 -9.73
N ILE A 104 6.52 -20.77 -8.98
CA ILE A 104 7.58 -21.10 -8.03
C ILE A 104 7.28 -20.41 -6.72
N SER A 105 7.16 -21.20 -5.66
CA SER A 105 6.95 -20.71 -4.29
C SER A 105 8.23 -20.91 -3.49
N ILE A 106 8.78 -19.81 -2.97
CA ILE A 106 10.00 -19.82 -2.15
C ILE A 106 9.65 -19.29 -0.77
N SER A 107 10.01 -20.02 0.29
CA SER A 107 9.69 -19.68 1.69
C SER A 107 10.94 -19.51 2.57
N GLN A 108 12.12 -19.57 1.97
CA GLN A 108 13.41 -19.48 2.68
C GLN A 108 14.15 -18.23 2.20
N PHE A 109 14.01 -17.15 2.96
CA PHE A 109 14.67 -15.88 2.73
C PHE A 109 15.51 -15.46 3.93
N THR A 110 16.69 -14.94 3.65
CA THR A 110 17.59 -14.35 4.64
C THR A 110 17.77 -12.87 4.32
N GLN A 111 17.63 -12.01 5.33
CA GLN A 111 17.95 -10.59 5.19
C GLN A 111 19.47 -10.44 5.08
N THR A 112 19.96 -9.90 3.96
CA THR A 112 21.39 -9.95 3.61
C THR A 112 22.09 -8.59 3.70
N THR A 113 21.41 -7.45 3.53
CA THR A 113 22.06 -6.13 3.62
C THR A 113 21.08 -4.99 3.94
N THR A 114 21.48 -4.09 4.84
CA THR A 114 20.98 -2.72 4.97
C THR A 114 22.00 -1.80 4.30
N THR A 115 21.77 -1.36 3.06
CA THR A 115 22.77 -0.52 2.38
C THR A 115 22.81 0.87 3.00
N THR A 116 23.97 1.19 3.60
CA THR A 116 24.44 2.52 4.00
C THR A 116 23.58 3.30 5.01
N THR A 117 24.14 4.40 5.49
CA THR A 117 23.79 5.28 6.63
C THR A 117 22.31 5.70 6.76
N ASP A 118 21.44 5.35 5.80
CA ASP A 118 20.07 5.85 5.68
C ASP A 118 18.96 4.77 5.77
N GLN A 119 19.27 3.46 5.80
CA GLN A 119 18.29 2.35 5.94
C GLN A 119 17.06 2.40 4.97
N LYS A 120 17.17 3.03 3.80
CA LYS A 120 16.04 3.29 2.87
C LYS A 120 15.52 2.05 2.13
N THR A 121 16.31 0.98 2.04
CA THR A 121 15.94 -0.29 1.36
C THR A 121 16.49 -1.48 2.12
N ILE A 122 15.69 -2.55 2.26
CA ILE A 122 16.05 -3.81 2.93
C ILE A 122 16.08 -4.92 1.89
N VAL A 123 17.18 -5.66 1.80
CA VAL A 123 17.35 -6.74 0.82
C VAL A 123 17.22 -8.11 1.48
N TRP A 124 16.41 -8.97 0.85
CA TRP A 124 16.22 -10.37 1.21
C TRP A 124 16.68 -11.27 0.07
N THR A 125 17.49 -12.28 0.39
CA THR A 125 18.00 -13.25 -0.59
C THR A 125 17.39 -14.61 -0.30
N SER A 126 16.89 -15.27 -1.34
CA SER A 126 16.34 -16.60 -1.25
C SER A 126 17.41 -17.68 -1.17
N LYS A 127 17.03 -18.88 -0.72
CA LYS A 127 17.79 -20.09 -1.08
C LYS A 127 17.78 -20.29 -2.60
N LYS A 128 18.85 -20.89 -3.13
CA LYS A 128 18.96 -21.36 -4.51
C LYS A 128 17.75 -22.22 -4.89
N THR A 129 17.13 -21.93 -6.03
CA THR A 129 15.93 -22.59 -6.55
C THR A 129 16.14 -22.93 -8.02
N ALA A 130 15.67 -24.11 -8.44
CA ALA A 130 15.80 -24.59 -9.82
C ALA A 130 14.65 -24.06 -10.70
N LEU A 131 14.97 -23.53 -11.88
CA LEU A 131 14.04 -23.00 -12.88
C LEU A 131 14.26 -23.66 -14.25
N THR A 132 13.23 -23.70 -15.09
CA THR A 132 13.43 -24.05 -16.51
C THR A 132 14.14 -22.90 -17.22
N PRO A 133 15.25 -23.13 -17.96
CA PRO A 133 15.85 -22.11 -18.81
C PRO A 133 14.85 -21.55 -19.82
N GLY A 134 14.97 -20.26 -20.14
CA GLY A 134 14.04 -19.59 -21.04
C GLY A 134 14.02 -18.08 -20.86
N ASP A 135 13.43 -17.38 -21.81
CA ASP A 135 13.14 -15.96 -21.70
C ASP A 135 11.80 -15.80 -21.00
N TYR A 136 11.74 -15.01 -19.91
CA TYR A 136 10.52 -14.86 -19.12
C TYR A 136 10.17 -13.41 -18.81
N ARG A 137 8.86 -13.20 -18.65
CA ARG A 137 8.28 -12.14 -17.83
C ARG A 137 7.88 -12.76 -16.49
N ILE A 138 8.56 -12.34 -15.42
CA ILE A 138 8.44 -12.93 -14.09
C ILE A 138 7.70 -11.97 -13.17
N TYR A 139 6.50 -12.35 -12.74
CA TYR A 139 5.70 -11.60 -11.77
C TYR A 139 5.95 -12.17 -10.38
N ILE A 140 6.24 -11.31 -9.39
CA ILE A 140 6.52 -11.76 -8.03
C ILE A 140 5.48 -11.18 -7.08
N VAL A 141 4.84 -12.05 -6.29
CA VAL A 141 3.97 -11.68 -5.18
C VAL A 141 4.60 -12.19 -3.89
N VAL A 142 5.01 -11.26 -3.05
CA VAL A 142 5.64 -11.52 -1.75
C VAL A 142 4.57 -11.53 -0.66
N ASN A 143 4.67 -12.48 0.27
CA ASN A 143 3.75 -12.72 1.40
C ASN A 143 2.29 -12.93 1.01
N GLY A 144 1.97 -13.04 -0.28
CA GLY A 144 0.62 -13.27 -0.80
C GLY A 144 0.63 -14.27 -1.96
N THR A 145 -0.56 -14.59 -2.45
CA THR A 145 -0.80 -15.49 -3.59
C THR A 145 -1.90 -14.90 -4.45
N VAL A 146 -1.84 -15.10 -5.77
CA VAL A 146 -2.94 -14.72 -6.68
C VAL A 146 -4.07 -15.75 -6.56
N ASN A 147 -5.27 -15.28 -6.19
CA ASN A 147 -6.40 -16.16 -5.90
C ASN A 147 -6.84 -16.95 -7.15
N GLY A 148 -7.03 -18.26 -6.98
CA GLY A 148 -7.45 -19.14 -8.06
C GLY A 148 -6.43 -19.24 -9.21
N VAL A 149 -5.14 -19.11 -8.89
CA VAL A 149 -4.03 -19.41 -9.81
C VAL A 149 -3.15 -20.47 -9.15
N GLY A 150 -3.01 -21.63 -9.80
CA GLY A 150 -2.20 -22.75 -9.35
C GLY A 150 -1.65 -23.57 -10.50
N ASP A 151 -1.06 -24.73 -10.19
CA ASP A 151 -0.37 -25.56 -11.19
C ASP A 151 -1.28 -26.04 -12.34
N SER A 152 -2.59 -26.17 -12.09
CA SER A 152 -3.59 -26.53 -13.11
C SER A 152 -3.78 -25.46 -14.19
N ASP A 153 -3.37 -24.22 -13.93
CA ASP A 153 -3.50 -23.08 -14.85
C ASP A 153 -2.32 -22.97 -15.83
N LYS A 154 -1.26 -23.77 -15.64
CA LYS A 154 -0.10 -23.81 -16.54
C LYS A 154 -0.54 -24.25 -17.94
N GLY A 155 -0.09 -23.52 -18.96
CA GLY A 155 -0.43 -23.74 -20.36
C GLY A 155 -1.83 -23.29 -20.78
N THR A 156 -2.66 -22.77 -19.85
CA THR A 156 -4.05 -22.39 -20.16
C THR A 156 -4.39 -20.96 -19.76
N LEU A 157 -3.89 -20.48 -18.61
CA LEU A 157 -4.14 -19.12 -18.13
C LEU A 157 -3.25 -18.12 -18.88
N THR A 158 -3.87 -17.23 -19.65
CA THR A 158 -3.16 -16.14 -20.31
C THR A 158 -2.67 -15.10 -19.31
N GLU A 159 -1.60 -14.39 -19.65
CA GLU A 159 -1.04 -13.31 -18.83
C GLU A 159 -2.07 -12.20 -18.53
N ALA A 160 -2.93 -11.85 -19.50
CA ALA A 160 -4.00 -10.90 -19.28
C ALA A 160 -5.03 -11.42 -18.25
N ALA A 161 -5.42 -12.69 -18.34
CA ALA A 161 -6.35 -13.30 -17.38
C ALA A 161 -5.73 -13.45 -15.98
N PHE A 162 -4.43 -13.73 -15.91
CA PHE A 162 -3.67 -13.69 -14.66
C PHE A 162 -3.71 -12.30 -14.03
N LEU A 163 -3.41 -11.25 -14.80
CA LEU A 163 -3.42 -9.87 -14.32
C LEU A 163 -4.79 -9.42 -13.80
N VAL A 164 -5.90 -9.86 -14.41
CA VAL A 164 -7.25 -9.61 -13.88
C VAL A 164 -7.44 -10.21 -12.48
N LYS A 165 -6.89 -11.39 -12.23
CA LYS A 165 -6.93 -12.08 -10.92
C LYS A 165 -6.04 -11.44 -9.86
N THR A 166 -5.21 -10.44 -10.21
CA THR A 166 -4.32 -9.72 -9.28
C THR A 166 -5.00 -8.55 -8.56
N THR A 167 -6.33 -8.55 -8.58
CA THR A 167 -7.17 -7.76 -7.68
C THR A 167 -7.43 -8.59 -6.43
N ALA A 168 -7.16 -8.03 -5.26
CA ALA A 168 -7.33 -8.74 -4.00
C ALA A 168 -8.37 -8.07 -3.12
N ASP A 169 -9.16 -8.91 -2.46
CA ASP A 169 -10.23 -8.50 -1.57
C ASP A 169 -9.71 -8.35 -0.13
N ALA A 170 -10.20 -7.33 0.56
CA ALA A 170 -10.05 -7.11 1.98
C ALA A 170 -11.36 -7.43 2.69
N THR A 171 -11.24 -8.12 3.83
CA THR A 171 -12.36 -8.35 4.75
C THR A 171 -12.38 -7.35 5.91
N SER A 172 -11.25 -6.72 6.21
CA SER A 172 -11.10 -5.68 7.23
C SER A 172 -9.88 -4.80 6.95
N VAL A 173 -9.77 -3.68 7.67
CA VAL A 173 -8.49 -2.99 7.79
C VAL A 173 -7.53 -3.84 8.63
N ILE A 174 -6.23 -3.68 8.41
CA ILE A 174 -5.20 -4.39 9.16
C ILE A 174 -4.63 -3.43 10.20
N ALA A 175 -4.77 -3.74 11.49
CA ALA A 175 -4.27 -2.87 12.57
C ALA A 175 -2.81 -3.18 12.96
N ALA A 176 -2.31 -4.36 12.61
CA ALA A 176 -0.94 -4.80 12.87
C ALA A 176 -0.48 -5.73 11.73
N VAL A 177 0.80 -5.69 11.40
CA VAL A 177 1.35 -6.53 10.33
C VAL A 177 1.09 -8.01 10.63
N PRO A 178 0.50 -8.78 9.70
CA PRO A 178 0.30 -10.22 9.88
C PRO A 178 1.62 -10.96 10.14
N SER A 179 1.57 -12.12 10.79
CA SER A 179 2.75 -12.96 11.04
C SER A 179 3.55 -13.29 9.76
N ASP A 180 2.80 -13.46 8.67
CA ASP A 180 3.28 -13.78 7.33
C ASP A 180 3.87 -12.56 6.62
N GLY A 181 3.73 -11.35 7.19
CA GLY A 181 4.16 -10.09 6.61
C GLY A 181 3.09 -9.41 5.75
N LEU A 182 3.41 -8.20 5.28
CA LEU A 182 2.55 -7.46 4.35
C LEU A 182 2.73 -7.98 2.92
N VAL A 183 1.64 -8.04 2.15
CA VAL A 183 1.69 -8.40 0.74
C VAL A 183 2.42 -7.31 -0.05
N MET A 184 3.35 -7.73 -0.91
CA MET A 184 4.09 -6.85 -1.81
C MET A 184 4.13 -7.44 -3.22
N ALA A 185 4.26 -6.61 -4.24
CA ALA A 185 4.29 -7.04 -5.64
C ALA A 185 5.50 -6.47 -6.37
N SER A 186 6.06 -7.23 -7.32
CA SER A 186 7.22 -6.82 -8.10
C SER A 186 6.99 -5.58 -8.93
N ARG A 187 8.09 -4.85 -9.11
CA ARG A 187 8.31 -3.91 -10.20
C ARG A 187 9.65 -4.19 -10.87
N SER A 188 9.73 -3.93 -12.17
CA SER A 188 10.99 -4.00 -12.90
C SER A 188 12.01 -3.04 -12.27
N PRO A 189 13.24 -3.49 -11.98
CA PRO A 189 14.32 -2.62 -11.52
C PRO A 189 14.74 -1.70 -12.66
N ASN A 190 14.84 -0.39 -12.42
CA ASN A 190 15.56 0.53 -13.30
C ASN A 190 16.44 1.48 -12.49
N SER A 191 17.58 1.85 -13.05
CA SER A 191 18.64 2.68 -12.45
C SER A 191 18.27 4.16 -12.29
N ASN A 192 17.01 4.54 -12.44
CA ASN A 192 16.57 5.94 -12.43
C ASN A 192 15.25 6.15 -11.68
N ASN A 193 14.82 5.18 -10.85
CA ASN A 193 13.51 5.16 -10.18
C ASN A 193 12.28 5.29 -11.10
N SER A 194 12.45 5.23 -12.44
CA SER A 194 11.34 5.03 -13.38
C SER A 194 11.11 3.53 -13.56
N ASN A 195 10.71 2.87 -12.48
CA ASN A 195 10.21 1.50 -12.50
C ASN A 195 8.86 1.50 -13.23
N THR A 196 8.74 0.82 -14.37
CA THR A 196 7.57 0.93 -15.28
C THR A 196 6.83 -0.36 -15.55
N LEU A 197 7.37 -1.54 -15.19
CA LEU A 197 6.71 -2.80 -15.54
C LEU A 197 6.40 -3.62 -14.29
N PRO A 198 5.30 -4.40 -14.31
CA PRO A 198 4.88 -5.22 -13.17
C PRO A 198 5.69 -6.51 -13.02
N TYR A 199 6.54 -6.82 -14.00
CA TYR A 199 7.34 -8.04 -14.09
C TYR A 199 8.83 -7.75 -14.26
N ILE A 200 9.65 -8.77 -14.03
CA ILE A 200 11.08 -8.82 -14.36
C ILE A 200 11.24 -9.50 -15.71
N ALA A 201 11.78 -8.79 -16.70
CA ALA A 201 12.14 -9.38 -17.99
C ALA A 201 13.54 -9.99 -17.87
N GLN A 202 13.67 -11.31 -17.92
CA GLN A 202 14.96 -11.96 -17.78
C GLN A 202 15.07 -13.24 -18.59
N LYS A 203 16.22 -13.41 -19.23
CA LYS A 203 16.65 -14.67 -19.82
C LYS A 203 17.34 -15.51 -18.76
N ILE A 204 16.77 -16.66 -18.45
CA ILE A 204 17.34 -17.64 -17.52
C ILE A 204 18.16 -18.66 -18.32
N THR A 205 19.44 -18.77 -17.99
CA THR A 205 20.39 -19.73 -18.58
C THR A 205 20.90 -20.69 -17.52
N LYS A 206 21.32 -21.89 -17.93
CA LYS A 206 21.87 -22.91 -17.02
C LYS A 206 23.15 -22.42 -16.32
N ASP A 207 24.07 -21.87 -17.11
CA ASP A 207 25.36 -21.36 -16.66
C ASP A 207 25.68 -20.01 -17.29
N PRO A 208 26.29 -19.06 -16.56
CA PRO A 208 26.55 -19.10 -15.12
C PRO A 208 25.24 -19.01 -14.30
N GLU A 209 25.31 -19.37 -13.02
CA GLU A 209 24.22 -19.14 -12.07
C GLU A 209 23.78 -17.67 -12.10
N GLN A 210 22.46 -17.46 -12.13
CA GLN A 210 21.87 -16.14 -12.24
C GLN A 210 21.12 -15.73 -10.98
N THR A 211 20.94 -14.42 -10.81
CA THR A 211 20.06 -13.85 -9.79
C THR A 211 18.89 -13.16 -10.47
N ILE A 212 17.68 -13.43 -9.98
CA ILE A 212 16.49 -12.64 -10.31
C ILE A 212 16.38 -11.54 -9.26
N ALA A 213 16.69 -10.31 -9.66
CA ALA A 213 16.59 -9.14 -8.78
C ALA A 213 15.26 -8.42 -9.01
N ALA A 214 14.51 -8.18 -7.94
CA ALA A 214 13.25 -7.45 -7.98
C ALA A 214 13.18 -6.41 -6.87
N THR A 215 12.70 -5.22 -7.22
CA THR A 215 12.15 -4.26 -6.24
C THR A 215 10.67 -4.56 -6.08
N VAL A 216 10.16 -4.48 -4.86
CA VAL A 216 8.75 -4.74 -4.57
C VAL A 216 8.08 -3.56 -3.88
N GLU A 217 6.76 -3.47 -4.04
CA GLU A 217 5.95 -2.43 -3.42
C GLU A 217 4.85 -3.04 -2.58
N ARG A 218 4.67 -2.52 -1.36
CA ARG A 218 3.51 -2.85 -0.52
C ARG A 218 2.23 -2.45 -1.25
N VAL A 219 1.24 -3.33 -1.20
CA VAL A 219 -0.04 -3.15 -1.90
C VAL A 219 -1.04 -2.27 -1.12
N MET A 220 -0.73 -1.95 0.13
CA MET A 220 -1.57 -1.18 1.04
C MET A 220 -0.86 0.10 1.51
N GLY A 221 -1.63 1.17 1.67
CA GLY A 221 -1.20 2.38 2.35
C GLY A 221 -1.25 2.21 3.88
N LYS A 222 -0.38 2.93 4.59
CA LYS A 222 -0.32 2.97 6.05
C LYS A 222 -0.96 4.27 6.55
N ILE A 223 -1.84 4.15 7.53
CA ILE A 223 -2.43 5.27 8.26
C ILE A 223 -1.94 5.17 9.70
N THR A 224 -1.31 6.23 10.20
CA THR A 224 -0.92 6.36 11.61
C THR A 224 -1.77 7.40 12.31
N VAL A 225 -1.97 7.20 13.60
CA VAL A 225 -2.55 8.19 14.51
C VAL A 225 -1.53 8.40 15.61
N THR A 226 -1.17 9.66 15.85
CA THR A 226 -0.21 10.09 16.87
C THR A 226 -0.95 10.88 17.95
N ALA A 227 -0.55 10.69 19.21
CA ALA A 227 -1.13 11.46 20.29
C ALA A 227 -0.84 12.95 20.08
N GLY A 228 -1.88 13.78 20.16
CA GLY A 228 -1.81 15.20 19.84
C GLY A 228 -2.29 16.07 20.98
N GLY A 229 -2.44 17.37 20.75
CA GLY A 229 -2.99 18.31 21.71
C GLY A 229 -2.16 19.58 21.84
N THR A 230 -2.65 20.53 22.65
CA THR A 230 -1.98 21.83 22.86
C THR A 230 -0.65 21.67 23.61
N SER A 231 -0.50 20.64 24.45
CA SER A 231 0.76 20.29 25.12
C SER A 231 0.76 18.82 25.55
N VAL A 232 1.47 17.96 24.81
CA VAL A 232 1.56 16.52 25.10
C VAL A 232 2.78 16.22 25.97
N SER A 233 2.66 16.42 27.28
CA SER A 233 3.73 16.21 28.27
C SER A 233 3.39 15.19 29.35
N SER A 234 2.15 14.70 29.36
CA SER A 234 1.67 13.71 30.33
C SER A 234 0.45 12.97 29.78
N ALA A 235 0.12 11.83 30.39
CA ALA A 235 -1.11 11.11 30.09
C ALA A 235 -2.38 11.95 30.34
N ALA A 236 -2.34 12.93 31.26
CA ALA A 236 -3.46 13.80 31.58
C ALA A 236 -3.73 14.88 30.51
N THR A 237 -2.72 15.22 29.70
CA THR A 237 -2.80 16.26 28.67
C THR A 237 -2.73 15.71 27.25
N ALA A 238 -2.46 14.41 27.08
CA ALA A 238 -2.53 13.74 25.79
C ALA A 238 -3.93 13.83 25.17
N ASN A 239 -3.96 14.13 23.87
CA ASN A 239 -5.15 14.31 23.04
C ASN A 239 -6.09 15.44 23.46
N LYS A 240 -5.63 16.33 24.36
CA LYS A 240 -6.41 17.45 24.86
C LYS A 240 -6.06 18.75 24.13
N TYR A 241 -7.07 19.39 23.57
CA TYR A 241 -6.99 20.65 22.83
C TYR A 241 -7.71 21.74 23.61
N THR A 242 -6.99 22.80 23.97
CA THR A 242 -7.48 23.89 24.84
C THR A 242 -7.42 25.26 24.15
N SER A 243 -6.82 25.32 22.95
CA SER A 243 -6.67 26.54 22.16
C SER A 243 -7.40 26.37 20.83
N PHE A 244 -8.43 27.19 20.60
CA PHE A 244 -9.25 27.16 19.39
C PHE A 244 -9.00 28.42 18.55
N SER A 245 -9.12 28.29 17.22
CA SER A 245 -8.91 29.42 16.29
C SER A 245 -9.92 30.55 16.56
N THR A 246 -9.42 31.79 16.57
CA THR A 246 -10.22 33.02 16.67
C THR A 246 -11.18 33.21 15.49
N THR A 247 -10.98 32.49 14.38
CA THR A 247 -11.88 32.53 13.20
C THR A 247 -13.25 31.91 13.52
N VAL A 248 -13.36 31.08 14.55
CA VAL A 248 -14.64 30.52 15.00
C VAL A 248 -15.07 31.23 16.28
N ALA A 249 -15.50 32.49 16.13
CA ALA A 249 -16.01 33.33 17.22
C ALA A 249 -17.21 32.73 17.99
N GLN A 250 -17.73 31.57 17.56
CA GLN A 250 -18.83 30.83 18.17
C GLN A 250 -18.39 29.73 19.14
N ILE A 251 -17.08 29.43 19.29
CA ILE A 251 -16.58 28.40 20.22
C ILE A 251 -16.20 29.01 21.59
N ASN A 252 -16.86 30.08 22.02
CA ASN A 252 -16.55 30.70 23.33
C ASN A 252 -16.99 29.83 24.52
N ASN A 253 -17.78 28.79 24.26
CA ASN A 253 -18.40 27.94 25.27
C ASN A 253 -17.74 26.57 25.43
N ILE A 254 -16.62 26.31 24.75
CA ILE A 254 -15.85 25.07 24.91
C ILE A 254 -14.54 25.40 25.61
N LYS A 255 -14.29 24.74 26.73
CA LYS A 255 -13.04 24.83 27.47
C LYS A 255 -11.98 23.91 26.87
N ASP A 256 -12.34 22.64 26.72
CA ASP A 256 -11.43 21.60 26.25
C ASP A 256 -12.14 20.64 25.28
N ILE A 257 -11.41 20.14 24.29
CA ILE A 257 -11.80 18.97 23.50
C ILE A 257 -10.76 17.88 23.74
N THR A 258 -11.19 16.69 24.16
CA THR A 258 -10.31 15.54 24.35
C THR A 258 -10.67 14.44 23.38
N LEU A 259 -9.78 14.12 22.44
CA LEU A 259 -10.00 12.98 21.55
C LEU A 259 -9.82 11.68 22.35
N LYS A 260 -10.84 10.83 22.32
CA LYS A 260 -10.88 9.57 23.08
C LYS A 260 -10.61 8.39 22.17
N ASN A 261 -11.19 8.40 20.99
CA ASN A 261 -11.11 7.29 20.05
C ASN A 261 -11.02 7.75 18.60
N TYR A 262 -10.66 6.84 17.71
CA TYR A 262 -10.68 7.02 16.27
C TYR A 262 -11.29 5.81 15.56
N TYR A 263 -11.69 6.02 14.31
CA TYR A 263 -12.16 4.97 13.41
C TYR A 263 -11.81 5.31 11.96
N VAL A 264 -11.28 4.35 11.20
CA VAL A 264 -10.92 4.56 9.78
C VAL A 264 -12.14 4.30 8.88
N VAL A 265 -12.59 5.33 8.18
CA VAL A 265 -13.76 5.29 7.30
C VAL A 265 -13.40 5.12 5.83
N ASN A 266 -14.32 4.54 5.05
CA ASN A 266 -14.20 4.37 3.59
C ASN A 266 -12.91 3.65 3.15
N ALA A 267 -12.40 2.72 3.96
CA ALA A 267 -11.32 1.82 3.54
C ALA A 267 -11.85 0.83 2.49
N ARG A 268 -11.07 0.61 1.42
CA ARG A 268 -11.49 -0.14 0.23
C ARG A 268 -11.53 -1.65 0.50
N LYS A 269 -12.54 -2.31 -0.09
CA LYS A 269 -12.68 -3.77 -0.09
C LYS A 269 -11.79 -4.47 -1.11
N GLU A 270 -11.23 -3.74 -2.05
CA GLU A 270 -10.44 -4.33 -3.14
C GLU A 270 -9.29 -3.38 -3.50
N GLY A 271 -8.19 -3.96 -3.95
CA GLY A 271 -7.05 -3.23 -4.49
C GLY A 271 -6.22 -4.11 -5.41
N TYR A 272 -5.37 -3.47 -6.21
CA TYR A 272 -4.48 -4.18 -7.12
C TYR A 272 -3.16 -4.57 -6.42
N TYR A 273 -2.62 -5.74 -6.75
CA TYR A 273 -1.26 -6.10 -6.33
C TYR A 273 -0.22 -5.26 -7.06
N PHE A 274 -0.25 -5.33 -8.39
CA PHE A 274 0.64 -4.55 -9.24
C PHE A 274 0.13 -3.12 -9.36
N ARG A 275 1.06 -2.17 -9.52
CA ARG A 275 0.74 -0.75 -9.64
C ARG A 275 0.00 -0.48 -10.96
N HIS A 276 -1.06 0.32 -10.90
CA HIS A 276 -1.77 0.83 -12.08
C HIS A 276 -1.70 2.35 -12.12
N VAL A 277 -1.46 2.93 -13.29
CA VAL A 277 -1.40 4.38 -13.50
C VAL A 277 -2.42 4.85 -14.53
N ASP A 278 -2.82 6.11 -14.38
CA ASP A 278 -3.66 6.79 -15.36
C ASP A 278 -2.85 7.16 -16.62
N LYS A 279 -3.52 7.09 -17.78
CA LYS A 279 -3.00 7.52 -19.08
C LYS A 279 -4.02 8.36 -19.85
N GLU A 280 -4.72 9.26 -19.15
CA GLU A 280 -5.50 10.37 -19.71
C GLU A 280 -6.51 10.04 -20.85
N SER A 281 -7.24 8.93 -20.79
CA SER A 281 -8.56 8.84 -21.46
C SER A 281 -9.19 7.47 -21.29
N THR A 282 -10.37 7.47 -20.65
CA THR A 282 -11.35 6.38 -20.58
C THR A 282 -10.99 5.16 -19.73
N VAL A 283 -12.06 4.50 -19.28
CA VAL A 283 -12.07 3.27 -18.48
C VAL A 283 -11.52 2.13 -19.36
N THR A 284 -10.23 2.07 -19.60
CA THR A 284 -9.65 0.94 -20.33
C THR A 284 -9.50 -0.25 -19.39
N ASN A 285 -10.64 -0.88 -19.14
CA ASN A 285 -10.67 -2.31 -18.94
C ASN A 285 -10.90 -2.92 -20.34
N PRO A 286 -9.98 -3.74 -20.88
CA PRO A 286 -8.79 -4.28 -20.22
C PRO A 286 -7.63 -3.29 -20.13
N LEU A 287 -6.88 -3.43 -19.04
CA LEU A 287 -5.62 -2.74 -18.82
C LEU A 287 -4.59 -3.21 -19.87
N THR A 288 -3.84 -2.28 -20.41
CA THR A 288 -2.72 -2.56 -21.32
C THR A 288 -1.39 -2.51 -20.58
N GLU A 289 -0.30 -3.00 -21.17
CA GLU A 289 1.05 -2.91 -20.60
C GLU A 289 1.39 -1.47 -20.15
N ALA A 290 0.95 -0.47 -20.92
CA ALA A 290 1.17 0.95 -20.65
C ALA A 290 0.54 1.43 -19.33
N ASN A 291 -0.48 0.73 -18.82
CA ASN A 291 -1.16 1.05 -17.56
C ASN A 291 -0.37 0.60 -16.32
N TYR A 292 0.68 -0.20 -16.47
CA TYR A 292 1.55 -0.60 -15.36
C TYR A 292 2.81 0.29 -15.25
N GLY A 293 2.93 1.26 -16.18
CA GLY A 293 4.00 2.25 -16.35
C GLY A 293 4.08 3.35 -15.29
N ASN A 294 4.86 4.38 -15.60
CA ASN A 294 4.86 5.62 -14.81
C ASN A 294 3.66 6.50 -15.21
N SER A 295 3.10 7.23 -14.25
CA SER A 295 1.93 8.08 -14.50
C SER A 295 2.23 9.23 -15.45
N SER A 296 1.20 9.78 -16.09
CA SER A 296 1.31 11.06 -16.81
C SER A 296 1.54 12.21 -15.81
N VAL A 297 2.04 13.35 -16.31
CA VAL A 297 2.27 14.56 -15.50
C VAL A 297 0.99 15.18 -14.93
N THR A 298 -0.17 14.77 -15.43
CA THR A 298 -1.48 15.39 -15.17
C THR A 298 -2.25 14.71 -14.04
N LEU A 299 -1.99 13.41 -13.80
CA LEU A 299 -2.46 12.69 -12.63
C LEU A 299 -1.28 11.94 -12.01
N PRO A 300 -0.54 12.54 -11.06
CA PRO A 300 0.65 11.92 -10.48
C PRO A 300 0.35 10.71 -9.56
N TYR A 301 -0.87 10.16 -9.60
CA TYR A 301 -1.36 9.14 -8.70
C TYR A 301 -1.67 7.82 -9.41
N VAL A 302 -1.58 6.75 -8.64
CA VAL A 302 -2.02 5.39 -9.00
C VAL A 302 -3.54 5.29 -9.06
N THR A 303 -4.04 4.28 -9.76
CA THR A 303 -5.47 4.00 -9.90
C THR A 303 -5.87 2.75 -9.11
N ASP A 304 -6.99 2.83 -8.42
CA ASP A 304 -7.68 1.71 -7.76
C ASP A 304 -8.80 1.15 -8.67
N PRO A 305 -9.34 -0.05 -8.37
CA PRO A 305 -10.38 -0.69 -9.19
C PRO A 305 -11.64 0.13 -9.45
N LYS A 306 -11.89 1.20 -8.67
CA LYS A 306 -13.07 2.07 -8.81
C LYS A 306 -12.73 3.54 -8.99
N THR A 307 -11.48 3.92 -9.31
CA THR A 307 -11.09 5.34 -9.49
C THR A 307 -12.03 6.10 -10.42
N TYR A 308 -12.42 5.49 -11.55
CA TYR A 308 -13.30 6.09 -12.55
C TYR A 308 -14.80 5.79 -12.33
N ASN A 309 -15.14 4.85 -11.45
CA ASN A 309 -16.55 4.53 -11.14
C ASN A 309 -17.18 5.51 -10.15
N LYS A 310 -16.37 6.31 -9.45
CA LYS A 310 -16.82 7.30 -8.48
C LYS A 310 -17.49 8.47 -9.22
N THR A 311 -18.81 8.53 -9.19
CA THR A 311 -19.60 9.56 -9.89
C THR A 311 -20.18 10.59 -8.91
N TYR A 312 -20.37 11.82 -9.42
CA TYR A 312 -21.05 12.91 -8.71
C TYR A 312 -22.32 13.23 -9.49
N THR A 313 -23.40 12.47 -9.25
CA THR A 313 -24.73 12.84 -9.74
C THR A 313 -25.58 13.29 -8.56
N ALA A 314 -26.19 14.47 -8.68
CA ALA A 314 -27.01 15.10 -7.65
C ALA A 314 -28.33 14.36 -7.37
N THR A 315 -28.66 13.34 -8.18
CA THR A 315 -29.86 12.53 -8.06
C THR A 315 -29.49 11.21 -7.37
N PRO A 316 -30.15 10.82 -6.26
CA PRO A 316 -29.83 9.61 -5.53
C PRO A 316 -30.36 8.38 -6.27
N ALA A 317 -29.70 7.99 -7.35
CA ALA A 317 -29.74 6.62 -7.83
C ALA A 317 -28.52 5.86 -7.26
N LEU A 318 -28.30 6.00 -5.95
CA LEU A 318 -27.23 5.31 -5.22
C LEU A 318 -27.78 4.03 -4.56
N ALA A 319 -28.61 3.30 -5.29
CA ALA A 319 -29.08 2.01 -4.86
C ALA A 319 -27.87 1.05 -4.83
N ASN A 320 -27.48 0.65 -3.63
CA ASN A 320 -26.65 -0.53 -3.33
C ASN A 320 -25.15 -0.50 -3.72
N SER A 321 -24.64 0.43 -4.52
CA SER A 321 -23.25 0.32 -5.03
C SER A 321 -22.12 0.76 -4.07
N TYR A 322 -22.35 1.71 -3.15
CA TYR A 322 -21.28 2.23 -2.28
C TYR A 322 -20.88 1.26 -1.17
N GLY A 323 -21.87 0.56 -0.61
CA GLY A 323 -21.65 -0.39 0.49
C GLY A 323 -20.74 -1.55 0.11
N ASP A 324 -20.71 -1.89 -1.17
CA ASP A 324 -19.95 -3.01 -1.70
C ASP A 324 -18.50 -2.65 -2.00
N TRP A 325 -18.16 -1.36 -2.02
CA TRP A 325 -16.82 -0.88 -2.32
C TRP A 325 -15.94 -0.68 -1.09
N TYR A 326 -16.58 -0.49 0.06
CA TYR A 326 -15.91 -0.16 1.32
C TYR A 326 -16.17 -1.23 2.37
N LEU A 327 -15.18 -1.43 3.25
CA LEU A 327 -15.23 -2.42 4.33
C LEU A 327 -16.39 -2.15 5.32
N GLN A 328 -16.82 -0.91 5.43
CA GLN A 328 -18.06 -0.52 6.10
C GLN A 328 -19.24 -0.79 5.16
N GLY A 329 -19.85 -1.97 5.29
CA GLY A 329 -21.01 -2.35 4.48
C GLY A 329 -22.15 -1.30 4.49
N SER A 330 -22.80 -1.14 3.34
CA SER A 330 -24.05 -0.41 3.05
C SER A 330 -24.22 1.09 3.39
N SER A 331 -23.27 1.76 4.06
CA SER A 331 -23.34 3.22 4.17
C SER A 331 -21.96 3.83 4.13
N ALA A 332 -21.54 4.26 2.94
CA ALA A 332 -20.54 5.32 2.82
C ALA A 332 -20.91 6.43 3.82
N PHE A 333 -19.90 6.99 4.48
CA PHE A 333 -20.08 7.90 5.61
C PHE A 333 -20.88 9.15 5.18
N GLY A 334 -22.20 9.06 5.26
CA GLY A 334 -23.14 10.13 4.98
C GLY A 334 -23.32 10.98 6.23
N LEU A 335 -23.47 12.29 6.07
CA LEU A 335 -23.62 13.26 7.16
C LEU A 335 -24.78 12.90 8.14
N SER A 336 -25.76 12.10 7.71
CA SER A 336 -26.88 11.60 8.52
C SER A 336 -26.55 10.38 9.40
N SER A 337 -25.39 9.74 9.23
CA SER A 337 -25.05 8.45 9.88
C SER A 337 -24.30 8.61 11.21
N PHE A 338 -23.91 9.83 11.61
CA PHE A 338 -23.18 10.06 12.87
C PHE A 338 -23.92 9.58 14.12
N GLY A 339 -25.26 9.56 14.10
CA GLY A 339 -26.08 9.11 15.23
C GLY A 339 -26.30 7.60 15.33
N THR A 340 -25.99 6.83 14.28
CA THR A 340 -26.24 5.39 14.17
C THR A 340 -24.99 4.59 13.79
N PHE A 341 -23.82 5.24 13.80
CA PHE A 341 -22.57 4.61 13.44
C PHE A 341 -22.22 3.49 14.44
N SER A 342 -22.26 2.25 13.98
CA SER A 342 -22.06 1.03 14.78
C SER A 342 -20.63 0.47 14.70
N GLY A 343 -19.69 1.20 14.11
CA GLY A 343 -18.29 0.75 14.02
C GLY A 343 -17.62 0.76 15.38
N THR A 344 -16.79 -0.25 15.64
CA THR A 344 -15.98 -0.34 16.85
C THR A 344 -14.83 0.66 16.80
N TYR A 345 -14.94 1.71 17.59
CA TYR A 345 -13.89 2.71 17.74
C TYR A 345 -12.66 2.14 18.48
N THR A 346 -11.48 2.59 18.08
CA THR A 346 -10.21 2.26 18.73
C THR A 346 -9.76 3.42 19.62
N ASP A 347 -9.20 3.14 20.80
CA ASP A 347 -8.65 4.17 21.69
C ASP A 347 -7.54 4.98 21.02
N MET A 348 -7.53 6.29 21.26
CA MET A 348 -6.42 7.15 20.86
C MET A 348 -5.11 6.68 21.49
N PRO A 349 -3.96 6.82 20.80
CA PRO A 349 -2.64 6.65 21.41
C PRO A 349 -2.47 7.58 22.62
N GLY A 350 -1.70 7.12 23.62
CA GLY A 350 -1.50 7.85 24.87
C GLY A 350 -0.17 8.60 24.91
N TYR A 351 0.35 8.72 26.12
CA TYR A 351 1.70 9.21 26.38
C TYR A 351 2.43 8.16 27.20
N SER A 352 3.63 7.79 26.77
CA SER A 352 4.45 6.79 27.46
C SER A 352 5.82 7.36 27.80
N SER A 353 6.20 7.33 29.08
CA SER A 353 7.57 7.54 29.55
C SER A 353 8.32 8.76 28.98
N GLY A 354 7.65 9.90 28.82
CA GLY A 354 8.31 11.10 28.27
C GLY A 354 8.05 11.36 26.78
N ALA A 355 7.39 10.43 26.09
CA ALA A 355 7.24 10.45 24.63
C ALA A 355 5.78 10.33 24.19
N VAL A 356 5.49 10.99 23.08
CA VAL A 356 4.21 10.91 22.35
C VAL A 356 4.12 9.53 21.69
N GLU A 357 3.01 8.82 21.90
CA GLU A 357 2.79 7.54 21.22
C GLU A 357 2.27 7.76 19.79
N THR A 358 2.81 6.99 18.85
CA THR A 358 2.26 6.82 17.50
C THR A 358 1.82 5.38 17.32
N LYS A 359 0.60 5.17 16.81
CA LYS A 359 0.03 3.86 16.53
C LYS A 359 -0.33 3.75 15.05
N VAL A 360 -0.18 2.55 14.50
CA VAL A 360 -0.76 2.23 13.20
C VAL A 360 -2.27 2.09 13.39
N ALA A 361 -3.03 2.93 12.70
CA ALA A 361 -4.48 2.91 12.70
C ALA A 361 -5.03 1.91 11.69
N ALA A 362 -4.40 1.82 10.52
CA ALA A 362 -4.75 0.85 9.49
C ALA A 362 -3.63 0.69 8.46
N TYR A 363 -3.49 -0.52 7.94
CA TYR A 363 -3.13 -0.74 6.54
C TYR A 363 -4.41 -1.01 5.75
N CYS A 364 -4.58 -0.33 4.63
CA CYS A 364 -5.73 -0.51 3.74
C CYS A 364 -5.34 -0.30 2.27
N TYR A 365 -6.13 -0.89 1.36
CA TYR A 365 -5.92 -0.68 -0.07
C TYR A 365 -6.06 0.79 -0.47
N GLU A 366 -5.38 1.13 -1.56
CA GLU A 366 -5.43 2.44 -2.19
C GLU A 366 -6.88 2.84 -2.54
N ASN A 367 -7.20 4.11 -2.31
CA ASN A 367 -8.51 4.69 -2.59
C ASN A 367 -8.32 6.01 -3.31
N THR A 368 -8.22 5.98 -4.64
CA THR A 368 -7.86 7.13 -5.46
C THR A 368 -9.01 7.55 -6.36
N MET A 369 -9.09 8.83 -6.69
CA MET A 369 -10.21 9.38 -7.45
C MET A 369 -9.72 10.55 -8.28
N LEU A 370 -10.45 10.87 -9.35
CA LEU A 370 -10.24 12.11 -10.07
C LEU A 370 -10.45 13.32 -9.15
N LYS A 371 -9.73 14.41 -9.41
CA LYS A 371 -9.71 15.62 -8.55
C LYS A 371 -11.11 16.18 -8.25
N ASP A 372 -12.01 16.19 -9.23
CA ASP A 372 -13.38 16.68 -9.08
C ASP A 372 -14.28 15.71 -8.28
N LYS A 373 -13.85 14.45 -8.12
CA LYS A 373 -14.54 13.38 -7.38
C LYS A 373 -14.04 13.23 -5.93
N GLN A 374 -13.14 14.09 -5.46
CA GLN A 374 -12.68 14.10 -4.07
C GLN A 374 -13.74 14.63 -3.11
N LYS A 375 -14.62 13.74 -2.68
CA LYS A 375 -15.75 14.01 -1.77
C LYS A 375 -15.68 13.09 -0.55
N ASN A 376 -16.16 13.60 0.58
CA ASN A 376 -16.12 12.89 1.88
C ASN A 376 -16.75 11.48 1.85
N GLY A 377 -17.75 11.25 0.98
CA GLY A 377 -18.37 9.92 0.83
C GLY A 377 -17.50 8.88 0.12
N TYR A 378 -16.45 9.30 -0.59
CA TYR A 378 -15.55 8.41 -1.33
C TYR A 378 -14.15 8.30 -0.72
N THR A 379 -13.71 9.33 -0.01
CA THR A 379 -12.35 9.45 0.50
C THR A 379 -12.16 8.64 1.78
N THR A 380 -11.09 7.83 1.83
CA THR A 380 -10.64 7.20 3.09
C THR A 380 -10.35 8.30 4.10
N GLY A 381 -10.90 8.18 5.31
CA GLY A 381 -10.77 9.20 6.33
C GLY A 381 -10.63 8.61 7.72
N ILE A 382 -10.47 9.48 8.72
CA ILE A 382 -10.49 9.13 10.13
C ILE A 382 -11.59 9.93 10.81
N VAL A 383 -12.43 9.25 11.57
CA VAL A 383 -13.45 9.85 12.43
C VAL A 383 -12.96 9.77 13.86
N PHE A 384 -12.84 10.92 14.52
CA PHE A 384 -12.49 10.99 15.93
C PHE A 384 -13.73 11.11 16.80
N LYS A 385 -13.78 10.31 17.85
CA LYS A 385 -14.74 10.48 18.95
C LYS A 385 -14.07 11.30 20.04
N ALA A 386 -14.73 12.37 20.45
CA ALA A 386 -14.19 13.31 21.42
C ALA A 386 -15.15 13.55 22.59
N GLU A 387 -14.57 13.91 23.73
CA GLU A 387 -15.27 14.51 24.85
C GLU A 387 -15.12 16.03 24.76
N ILE A 388 -16.22 16.75 24.92
CA ILE A 388 -16.26 18.22 24.86
C ILE A 388 -16.57 18.71 26.26
N ALA A 389 -15.62 19.40 26.88
CA ALA A 389 -15.81 20.07 28.15
C ALA A 389 -16.27 21.51 27.89
N PRO A 390 -17.51 21.89 28.25
CA PRO A 390 -17.96 23.26 28.07
C PRO A 390 -17.29 24.20 29.09
N SER A 391 -17.16 25.49 28.75
CA SER A 391 -16.63 26.52 29.64
C SER A 391 -17.65 27.00 30.68
N LYS A 392 -18.93 26.64 30.50
CA LYS A 392 -20.05 26.90 31.41
C LYS A 392 -20.94 25.68 31.58
N MET A 393 -21.74 25.62 32.65
CA MET A 393 -22.71 24.54 32.83
C MET A 393 -23.80 24.61 31.75
N MET A 394 -23.85 23.62 30.86
CA MET A 394 -24.93 23.48 29.89
C MET A 394 -26.10 22.71 30.51
N GLN A 395 -27.27 23.34 30.66
CA GLN A 395 -28.47 22.59 31.06
C GLN A 395 -29.01 21.79 29.86
N LYS A 396 -29.13 20.46 30.03
CA LYS A 396 -29.82 19.58 29.09
C LYS A 396 -31.31 19.90 29.10
N LYS A 397 -31.80 20.71 28.16
CA LYS A 397 -33.23 20.98 27.99
C LYS A 397 -33.78 20.22 26.80
N VAL A 398 -34.96 19.60 26.97
CA VAL A 398 -35.70 19.03 25.84
C VAL A 398 -36.12 20.19 24.95
N PHE A 399 -35.57 20.23 23.74
CA PHE A 399 -35.84 21.26 22.74
C PHE A 399 -37.01 20.88 21.84
N GLY A 400 -37.30 19.59 21.71
CA GLY A 400 -38.48 19.11 21.01
C GLY A 400 -38.63 17.60 21.13
N ARG A 401 -39.82 17.10 20.81
CA ARG A 401 -40.10 15.67 20.67
C ARG A 401 -40.51 15.40 19.23
N TRP A 402 -39.77 14.55 18.54
CA TRP A 402 -40.09 14.17 17.16
C TRP A 402 -40.06 12.63 17.06
N CYS A 403 -41.11 12.06 16.46
CA CYS A 403 -41.30 10.60 16.35
C CYS A 403 -41.07 9.85 17.68
N GLY A 404 -41.60 10.40 18.78
CA GLY A 404 -41.53 9.78 20.11
C GLY A 404 -40.19 9.94 20.85
N ARG A 405 -39.12 10.44 20.21
CA ARG A 405 -37.81 10.67 20.83
C ARG A 405 -37.61 12.13 21.23
N ASN A 406 -37.00 12.34 22.39
CA ASN A 406 -36.62 13.67 22.89
C ASN A 406 -35.32 14.12 22.22
N TYR A 407 -35.34 15.33 21.67
CA TYR A 407 -34.17 16.02 21.16
C TYR A 407 -33.77 17.08 22.16
N TYR A 408 -32.49 17.12 22.51
CA TYR A 408 -31.97 18.02 23.53
C TYR A 408 -31.16 19.13 22.87
N ASN A 409 -31.32 20.35 23.37
CA ASN A 409 -30.46 21.47 23.04
C ASN A 409 -29.69 21.92 24.29
N TRP A 410 -28.48 22.38 24.09
CA TRP A 410 -27.56 22.81 25.13
C TRP A 410 -27.50 24.34 25.09
N PHE A 411 -28.06 25.00 26.10
CA PHE A 411 -28.01 26.46 26.22
C PHE A 411 -27.03 26.87 27.32
N ASP A 412 -26.29 27.96 27.09
CA ASP A 412 -25.46 28.60 28.11
C ASP A 412 -26.31 29.37 29.13
N TRP A 413 -25.76 29.52 30.33
CA TRP A 413 -26.20 30.51 31.31
C TRP A 413 -25.17 31.64 31.43
#